data_AF-L9L2S9-F1
#
_entry.id   AF-L9L2S9-F1
#
_cell.length_a   1.000
_cell.length_b   1.000
_cell.length_c   1.000
_cell.angle_alpha   90.00
_cell.angle_beta   90.00
_cell.angle_gamma   90.00
#
_symmetry.space_group_name_H-M   'P 1'
#
loop_
_entity.id
_entity.type
_entity.pdbx_description
1 polymer ?
#
loop_
_entity_poly.entity_id
_entity_poly.type
_entity_poly.pdbx_seq_one_letter_code
_entity_poly.pdbx_strand_id
1 'polypeptide(L)' 'MMYSRLLFAVPTGHYFIVEADIKEFTALKVDKKFHVLLNILRHCRRLSEVRGGGLTRYVIT' A
#
# COMPACT_ATOMS: atom_id res chain seq x y z
N MET A 1 17.18 -1.54 12.36
CA MET A 1 17.09 -1.91 10.94
C MET A 1 15.69 -2.46 10.68
N MET A 2 14.87 -1.68 9.98
CA MET A 2 13.41 -1.60 10.17
C MET A 2 12.60 -2.19 8.99
N TYR A 3 13.18 -3.12 8.23
CA TYR A 3 12.53 -3.72 7.05
C TYR A 3 11.74 -5.01 7.36
N SER A 4 11.77 -5.49 8.60
CA SER A 4 11.31 -6.83 8.98
C SER A 4 9.79 -6.98 9.11
N ARG A 5 9.00 -5.89 9.04
CA ARG A 5 7.54 -5.91 9.26
C ARG A 5 6.69 -5.77 8.00
N LEU A 6 7.29 -5.28 6.90
CA LEU A 6 6.69 -5.20 5.56
C LEU A 6 6.62 -6.56 4.84
N LEU A 7 7.21 -7.60 5.44
CA LEU A 7 7.34 -8.96 4.91
C LEU A 7 6.58 -10.00 5.76
N PHE A 8 5.49 -9.63 6.44
CA PHE A 8 4.60 -10.64 6.99
C PHE A 8 3.77 -11.29 5.86
N ALA A 9 4.49 -12.18 5.16
CA ALA A 9 4.05 -13.40 4.51
C ALA A 9 2.55 -13.65 4.54
N VAL A 10 1.88 -13.31 3.45
CA VAL A 10 0.93 -14.25 2.87
C VAL A 10 1.79 -15.23 2.04
N PRO A 11 1.59 -16.56 2.10
CA PRO A 11 2.41 -17.55 1.38
C PRO A 11 2.38 -17.45 -0.16
N THR A 12 1.84 -16.37 -0.71
CA THR A 12 1.81 -16.01 -2.13
C THR A 12 2.60 -14.71 -2.25
N GLY A 13 3.75 -14.71 -2.94
CA GLY A 13 4.78 -13.64 -2.96
C GLY A 13 4.35 -12.25 -3.47
N HIS A 14 3.31 -11.68 -2.87
CA HIS A 14 2.76 -10.37 -3.16
C HIS A 14 3.27 -9.36 -2.14
N TYR A 15 3.80 -8.26 -2.64
CA TYR A 15 4.23 -7.15 -1.82
C TYR A 15 3.01 -6.30 -1.47
N PHE A 16 2.83 -5.98 -0.19
CA PHE A 16 1.81 -5.04 0.23
C PHE A 16 2.40 -3.94 1.09
N ILE A 17 1.83 -2.74 0.95
CA ILE A 17 2.25 -1.53 1.65
C ILE A 17 1.04 -1.02 2.42
N VAL A 18 1.23 -0.66 3.69
CA VAL A 18 0.19 -0.05 4.51
C VAL A 18 0.34 1.47 4.47
N GLU A 19 -0.76 2.19 4.70
CA GLU A 19 -0.76 3.66 4.75
C GLU A 19 0.21 4.24 5.80
N ALA A 20 0.42 3.51 6.91
CA ALA A 20 1.43 3.86 7.91
C ALA A 20 2.86 3.82 7.33
N ASP A 21 3.17 2.81 6.53
CA ASP A 21 4.48 2.68 5.87
C ASP A 21 4.67 3.80 4.83
N ILE A 22 3.63 4.18 4.08
CA ILE A 22 3.72 5.31 3.14
C ILE A 22 4.06 6.60 3.90
N LYS A 23 3.45 6.82 5.07
CA LYS A 23 3.72 7.99 5.91
C LYS A 23 5.12 7.98 6.53
N GLU A 24 5.68 6.81 6.78
CA GLU A 24 6.99 6.63 7.42
C GLU A 24 8.15 6.60 6.42
N PHE A 25 7.97 5.97 5.26
CA PHE A 25 9.01 5.78 4.25
C PHE A 25 8.96 6.81 3.11
N THR A 26 7.93 7.66 3.05
CA THR A 26 7.83 8.72 2.04
C THR A 26 7.55 10.07 2.68
N ALA A 27 8.12 11.14 2.11
CA ALA A 27 7.74 12.53 2.46
C ALA A 27 6.41 12.95 1.81
N LEU A 28 5.68 12.02 1.18
CA LEU A 28 4.40 12.29 0.54
C LEU A 28 3.31 12.28 1.60
N LYS A 29 2.65 13.41 1.74
CA LYS A 29 1.44 13.52 2.54
C LYS A 29 0.33 12.73 1.85
N VAL A 30 -0.36 11.87 2.59
CA VAL A 30 -1.52 11.11 2.11
C VAL A 30 -2.70 12.08 1.94
N ASP A 31 -2.63 12.89 0.90
CA ASP A 31 -3.61 13.91 0.55
C ASP A 31 -4.60 13.37 -0.50
N LYS A 32 -5.68 14.11 -0.77
CA LYS A 32 -6.64 13.78 -1.83
C LYS A 32 -5.99 13.48 -3.19
N LYS A 33 -4.88 14.17 -3.53
CA LYS A 33 -4.12 13.94 -4.77
C LYS A 33 -3.51 12.54 -4.83
N PHE A 34 -3.02 12.03 -3.70
CA PHE A 34 -2.47 10.69 -3.59
C PHE A 34 -3.56 9.64 -3.81
N HIS A 35 -4.75 9.83 -3.22
CA HIS A 35 -5.89 8.94 -3.47
C HIS A 35 -6.34 8.93 -4.94
N VAL A 36 -6.31 10.08 -5.63
CA VAL A 36 -6.60 10.12 -7.08
C VAL A 36 -5.56 9.30 -7.86
N LEU A 37 -4.27 9.44 -7.52
CA LEU A 37 -3.19 8.70 -8.17
C LEU A 37 -3.33 7.18 -7.95
N LEU A 38 -3.66 6.77 -6.72
CA LEU A 38 -3.97 5.38 -6.39
C LEU A 38 -5.20 4.89 -7.17
N ASN A 39 -6.22 5.73 -7.36
CA ASN A 39 -7.41 5.34 -8.11
C ASN A 39 -7.10 5.10 -9.60
N ILE A 40 -6.21 5.92 -10.19
CA ILE A 40 -5.72 5.73 -11.56
C ILE A 40 -4.92 4.43 -11.66
N LEU A 41 -3.96 4.24 -10.76
CA LEU A 41 -3.12 3.04 -10.76
C LEU A 41 -3.96 1.75 -10.53
N ARG A 42 -5.04 1.84 -9.74
CA ARG A 42 -6.03 0.76 -9.55
C ARG A 42 -6.80 0.48 -10.84
N HIS A 43 -7.20 1.52 -11.57
CA HIS A 43 -7.85 1.36 -12.87
C HIS A 43 -6.93 0.68 -13.89
N CYS A 44 -5.63 1.01 -13.88
CA CYS A 44 -4.62 0.36 -14.70
C CYS A 44 -4.25 -1.07 -14.24
N ARG A 45 -4.88 -1.61 -13.18
CA ARG A 45 -4.58 -2.91 -12.58
C ARG A 45 -3.12 -3.06 -12.10
N ARG A 46 -2.46 -1.94 -11.76
CA ARG A 46 -1.08 -1.93 -11.25
C ARG A 46 -1.00 -2.02 -9.72
N LEU A 47 -2.09 -1.69 -9.04
CA LEU A 47 -2.26 -2.02 -7.62
C LEU A 47 -3.65 -2.57 -7.35
N SER A 48 -3.76 -3.30 -6.25
CA SER A 48 -5.01 -3.71 -5.65
C SER A 48 -5.11 -3.17 -4.24
N GLU A 49 -6.23 -2.54 -3.91
CA GLU A 49 -6.49 -2.04 -2.57
C GLU A 49 -7.35 -3.06 -1.82
N VAL A 50 -6.80 -3.62 -0.74
CA VAL A 50 -7.46 -4.56 0.15
C VAL A 50 -7.77 -3.85 1.46
N ARG A 51 -9.06 -3.62 1.72
CA ARG A 51 -9.53 -3.04 2.99
C ARG A 51 -10.01 -4.15 3.90
N GLY A 52 -9.44 -4.24 5.10
CA GLY A 52 -9.83 -5.24 6.09
C GLY A 52 -9.45 -4.80 7.50
N GLY A 53 -10.37 -4.97 8.46
CA GLY A 53 -10.12 -4.64 9.87
C GLY A 53 -9.80 -3.17 10.15
N GLY A 54 -10.32 -2.23 9.34
CA GLY A 54 -10.05 -0.80 9.48
C GLY A 54 -8.70 -0.34 8.93
N LEU A 55 -7.95 -1.24 8.28
CA LEU A 55 -6.67 -0.94 7.64
C LEU A 55 -6.78 -1.07 6.12
N THR A 56 -6.21 -0.09 5.42
CA THR A 56 -6.07 -0.12 3.96
C THR A 56 -4.70 -0.67 3.60
N ARG A 57 -4.68 -1.74 2.81
CA ARG A 57 -3.44 -2.38 2.31
C ARG A 57 -3.39 -2.22 0.81
N TYR A 58 -2.26 -1.75 0.30
CA TYR A 58 -2.02 -1.61 -1.13
C TYR A 58 -1.12 -2.76 -1.59
N VAL A 59 -1.68 -3.70 -2.34
CA VAL A 59 -0.97 -4.83 -2.91
C VAL A 59 -0.45 -4.44 -4.29
N ILE A 60 0.85 -4.61 -4.50
CA ILE A 60 1.50 -4.43 -5.81
C ILE A 60 1.59 -5.81 -6.45
N THR A 61 1.06 -5.93 -7.68
CA THR A 61 1.20 -7.10 -8.55
C THR A 61 2.33 -6.89 -9.53
#